data_AF-A0A9P8JM69-F1
#
_entry.id   AF-A0A9P8JM69-F1
#
_cell.length_a   1.000
_cell.length_b   1.000
_cell.length_c   1.000
_cell.angle_alpha   90.00
_cell.angle_beta   90.00
_cell.angle_gamma   90.00
#
_symmetry.space_group_name_H-M   'P 1'
#
loop_
_entity.id
_entity.type
_entity.pdbx_description
1 polymer ?
#
loop_
_entity_poly.entity_id
_entity_poly.type
_entity_poly.pdbx_seq_one_letter_code
_entity_poly.pdbx_strand_id
1 'polypeptide(L)'
;MAPDDYHFMGTPVTTLYVHKPERGDVANDVPPRFELFLLGDGEKKVTWAPETRVPDAAIFTFNKEDHTLANLLRAKLAKSPNILFSAYKVPHPLFATFELRVQTDGSLTPK
;
A
#
# COMPACT_ATOMS: atom_id res chain seq x y z
N MET A 1 -51.93 28.44 40.62
CA MET A 1 -51.53 27.91 41.93
C MET A 1 -50.99 26.49 41.72
N ALA A 2 -49.68 26.41 41.52
CA ALA A 2 -48.78 25.25 41.60
C ALA A 2 -47.35 25.85 41.63
N PRO A 3 -46.41 25.28 42.41
CA PRO A 3 -45.57 26.08 43.28
C PRO A 3 -44.17 26.40 42.72
N ASP A 4 -43.62 27.45 43.32
CA ASP A 4 -42.21 27.85 43.33
C ASP A 4 -41.30 26.71 43.80
N ASP A 5 -40.05 26.67 43.34
CA ASP A 5 -38.91 26.22 44.17
C ASP A 5 -37.53 26.47 43.50
N TYR A 6 -36.83 27.44 44.11
CA TYR A 6 -35.38 27.61 44.30
C TYR A 6 -34.40 27.89 43.15
N HIS A 7 -33.91 29.13 43.20
CA HIS A 7 -32.61 29.60 42.71
C HIS A 7 -31.45 28.68 43.10
N PHE A 8 -30.69 28.19 42.12
CA PHE A 8 -29.25 27.94 42.28
C PHE A 8 -28.51 28.85 41.30
N MET A 9 -27.91 29.92 41.83
CA MET A 9 -27.02 30.78 41.07
C MET A 9 -25.76 30.01 40.71
N GLY A 10 -25.70 29.52 39.48
CA GLY A 10 -24.50 28.97 38.86
C GLY A 10 -24.39 29.55 37.45
N THR A 11 -23.30 30.24 37.19
CA THR A 11 -22.95 30.85 35.89
C THR A 11 -23.24 29.91 34.72
N PRO A 12 -23.83 30.38 33.59
CA PRO A 12 -23.96 29.53 32.42
C PRO A 12 -22.57 29.29 31.82
N VAL A 13 -22.01 28.12 32.08
CA VAL A 13 -20.94 27.58 31.23
C VAL A 13 -21.60 27.39 29.87
N THR A 14 -21.23 28.22 28.90
CA THR A 14 -21.71 28.10 27.53
C THR A 14 -21.20 26.76 27.01
N THR A 15 -22.05 25.73 27.04
CA THR A 15 -21.84 24.50 26.27
C THR A 15 -21.82 24.93 24.81
N LEU A 16 -20.63 25.12 24.26
CA LEU A 16 -20.40 25.26 22.83
C LEU A 16 -20.90 23.95 22.20
N TYR A 17 -22.14 23.95 21.72
CA TYR A 17 -22.60 22.96 20.77
C TYR A 17 -21.70 23.10 19.55
N VAL A 18 -20.68 22.24 19.46
CA VAL A 18 -19.98 22.00 18.20
C VAL A 18 -21.04 21.38 17.30
N HIS A 19 -21.70 22.22 16.50
CA HIS A 19 -22.52 21.77 15.40
C HIS A 19 -21.57 20.98 14.49
N LYS A 20 -21.55 19.65 14.63
CA LYS A 20 -20.98 18.78 13.61
C LYS A 20 -21.78 19.14 12.35
N PRO A 21 -21.19 19.75 11.31
CA PRO A 21 -21.94 19.90 10.09
C PRO A 21 -22.25 18.47 9.65
N GLU A 22 -23.52 18.16 9.41
CA GLU A 22 -23.91 17.01 8.60
C GLU A 22 -23.39 17.26 7.19
N ARG A 23 -22.08 17.07 7.04
CA ARG A 23 -21.39 17.01 5.77
C ARG A 23 -21.87 15.68 5.21
N GLY A 24 -22.83 15.74 4.28
CA GLY A 24 -23.25 14.58 3.50
C GLY A 24 -21.99 13.82 3.06
N ASP A 25 -22.04 12.50 3.15
CA ASP A 25 -20.90 11.61 2.99
C ASP A 25 -20.13 11.91 1.71
N VAL A 26 -19.17 12.83 1.79
CA VAL A 26 -18.08 12.91 0.83
C VAL A 26 -17.32 11.64 1.07
N ALA A 27 -17.56 10.64 0.21
CA ALA A 27 -16.71 9.49 0.09
C ALA A 27 -15.28 10.03 0.07
N ASN A 28 -14.54 9.83 1.15
CA ASN A 28 -13.14 10.18 1.17
C ASN A 28 -12.48 9.20 0.20
N ASP A 29 -12.19 9.64 -1.02
CA ASP A 29 -11.47 8.86 -2.05
C ASP A 29 -10.01 8.57 -1.65
N VAL A 30 -9.67 8.75 -0.38
CA VAL A 30 -8.38 8.44 0.21
C VAL A 30 -8.42 6.98 0.69
N PRO A 31 -7.62 6.09 0.09
CA PRO A 31 -7.54 4.71 0.54
C PRO A 31 -7.05 4.64 2.00
N PRO A 32 -7.57 3.70 2.80
CA PRO A 32 -7.07 3.50 4.15
C PRO A 32 -5.61 3.04 4.14
N ARG A 33 -4.80 3.61 5.05
CA ARG A 33 -3.33 3.42 5.07
C ARG A 33 -2.88 1.96 5.19
N PHE A 34 -3.70 1.09 5.77
CA PHE A 34 -3.35 -0.32 5.94
C PHE A 34 -3.26 -1.07 4.60
N GLU A 35 -3.93 -0.58 3.56
CA GLU A 35 -3.86 -1.16 2.21
C GLU A 35 -2.47 -1.07 1.57
N LEU A 36 -1.53 -0.33 2.17
CA LEU A 36 -0.15 -0.26 1.70
C LEU A 36 0.66 -1.51 2.09
N PHE A 37 0.28 -2.22 3.14
CA PHE A 37 1.07 -3.35 3.69
C PHE A 37 0.26 -4.62 3.98
N LEU A 38 -1.07 -4.52 4.19
CA LEU A 38 -1.95 -5.67 4.32
C LEU A 38 -2.42 -6.13 2.94
N LEU A 39 -2.32 -7.44 2.69
CA LEU A 39 -2.90 -8.07 1.50
C LEU A 39 -4.42 -8.09 1.60
N GLY A 40 -5.08 -7.83 0.47
CA GLY A 40 -6.52 -8.03 0.35
C GLY A 40 -6.90 -9.51 0.30
N ASP A 41 -8.19 -9.80 0.39
CA ASP A 41 -8.70 -11.17 0.35
C ASP A 41 -8.33 -11.85 -0.98
N GLY A 42 -7.62 -12.98 -0.88
CA GLY A 42 -7.16 -13.75 -2.04
C GLY A 42 -5.95 -13.16 -2.79
N GLU A 43 -5.43 -12.02 -2.36
CA GLU A 43 -4.26 -11.39 -2.97
C GLU A 43 -2.97 -12.15 -2.61
N LYS A 44 -2.22 -12.59 -3.61
CA LYS A 44 -0.92 -13.23 -3.39
C LYS A 44 0.15 -12.18 -3.15
N LYS A 45 1.07 -12.46 -2.22
CA LYS A 45 2.22 -11.56 -1.96
C LYS A 45 3.11 -11.39 -3.18
N VAL A 46 3.37 -12.50 -3.89
CA VAL A 46 4.21 -12.52 -5.08
C VAL A 46 3.50 -13.34 -6.16
N THR A 47 3.43 -12.77 -7.35
CA THR A 47 3.08 -13.50 -8.58
C THR A 47 4.23 -13.35 -9.57
N TRP A 48 4.27 -14.22 -10.58
CA TRP A 48 5.28 -14.12 -11.62
C TRP A 48 4.72 -14.60 -12.95
N ALA A 49 5.27 -14.08 -14.03
CA ALA A 49 4.99 -14.51 -15.39
C ALA A 49 6.30 -14.59 -16.18
N PRO A 50 6.44 -15.58 -17.10
CA PRO A 50 7.57 -15.61 -18.02
C PRO A 50 7.50 -14.40 -18.97
N GLU A 51 8.64 -13.77 -19.24
CA GLU A 51 8.76 -12.73 -20.24
C GLU A 51 8.92 -13.38 -21.62
N THR A 52 8.03 -13.06 -22.56
CA THR A 52 8.00 -13.75 -23.86
C THR A 52 9.00 -13.20 -24.87
N ARG A 53 9.49 -11.98 -24.66
CA ARG A 53 10.37 -11.28 -25.61
C ARG A 53 11.83 -11.67 -25.49
N VAL A 54 12.24 -12.20 -24.33
CA VAL A 54 13.64 -12.50 -24.01
C VAL A 54 13.71 -13.88 -23.36
N PRO A 55 14.59 -14.78 -23.82
CA PRO A 55 14.73 -16.10 -23.23
C PRO A 55 15.22 -16.00 -21.77
N ASP A 56 14.83 -16.99 -20.97
CA ASP A 56 15.26 -17.13 -19.57
C ASP A 56 15.00 -15.87 -18.73
N ALA A 57 13.90 -15.18 -19.01
CA ALA A 57 13.47 -14.00 -18.29
C ALA A 57 12.07 -14.17 -17.68
N ALA A 58 11.88 -13.59 -16.50
CA ALA A 58 10.59 -13.54 -15.83
C ALA A 58 10.36 -12.17 -15.18
N ILE A 59 9.09 -11.79 -15.09
CA ILE A 59 8.63 -10.63 -14.32
C ILE A 59 7.94 -11.15 -13.06
N PHE A 60 8.40 -10.67 -11.91
CA PHE A 60 7.82 -10.92 -10.61
C PHE A 60 7.07 -9.66 -10.14
N THR A 61 5.81 -9.82 -9.78
CA THR A 61 5.00 -8.74 -9.21
C THR A 61 4.89 -8.96 -7.71
N PHE A 62 5.33 -7.97 -6.93
CA PHE A 62 5.26 -7.97 -5.48
C PHE A 62 4.16 -7.02 -5.04
N ASN A 63 3.21 -7.55 -4.27
CA ASN A 63 2.10 -6.80 -3.72
C ASN A 63 2.40 -6.35 -2.29
N LYS A 64 1.95 -5.13 -1.96
CA LYS A 64 2.10 -4.52 -0.64
C LYS A 64 3.57 -4.39 -0.23
N GLU A 65 4.39 -3.97 -1.20
CA GLU A 65 5.83 -3.78 -1.05
C GLU A 65 6.27 -2.53 -1.80
N ASP A 66 7.44 -2.00 -1.45
CA ASP A 66 7.96 -0.75 -1.99
C ASP A 66 9.45 -0.84 -2.40
N HIS A 67 10.07 0.32 -2.59
CA HIS A 67 11.48 0.46 -2.95
C HIS A 67 12.44 -0.21 -1.96
N THR A 68 12.04 -0.40 -0.70
CA THR A 68 12.87 -1.00 0.35
C THR A 68 13.24 -2.43 -0.04
N LEU A 69 12.25 -3.27 -0.33
CA LEU A 69 12.48 -4.65 -0.76
C LEU A 69 12.98 -4.70 -2.21
N ALA A 70 12.40 -3.88 -3.10
CA ALA A 70 12.72 -3.92 -4.52
C ALA A 70 14.20 -3.60 -4.80
N ASN A 71 14.73 -2.54 -4.18
CA ASN A 71 16.11 -2.14 -4.35
C ASN A 71 17.09 -3.13 -3.71
N LEU A 72 16.72 -3.70 -2.55
CA LEU A 72 17.52 -4.74 -1.88
C LEU A 72 17.68 -5.96 -2.79
N LEU A 73 16.58 -6.49 -3.33
CA LEU A 73 16.59 -7.65 -4.22
C LEU A 73 17.37 -7.34 -5.51
N ARG A 74 17.10 -6.21 -6.15
CA ARG A 74 17.80 -5.79 -7.37
C ARG A 74 19.32 -5.70 -7.13
N ALA A 75 19.75 -5.09 -6.04
CA ALA A 75 21.17 -4.92 -5.73
C ALA A 75 21.85 -6.26 -5.41
N LYS A 76 21.12 -7.21 -4.80
CA LYS A 76 21.63 -8.56 -4.53
C LYS A 76 21.73 -9.38 -5.81
N LEU A 77 20.69 -9.39 -6.63
CA LEU A 77 20.64 -10.15 -7.89
C LEU A 77 21.66 -9.66 -8.92
N ALA A 78 21.86 -8.34 -9.01
CA ALA A 78 22.86 -7.76 -9.92
C ALA A 78 24.32 -8.15 -9.58
N LYS A 79 24.58 -8.72 -8.39
CA LYS A 79 25.90 -9.23 -7.99
C LYS A 79 26.07 -10.73 -8.26
N SER A 80 24.99 -11.44 -8.61
CA SER A 80 25.03 -12.88 -8.84
C SER A 80 25.58 -13.18 -10.25
N PRO A 81 26.52 -14.12 -10.41
CA PRO A 81 27.17 -14.38 -11.69
C PRO A 81 26.24 -14.97 -12.75
N ASN A 82 25.18 -15.66 -12.33
CA ASN A 82 24.20 -16.29 -13.23
C ASN A 82 23.05 -15.36 -13.65
N ILE A 83 23.07 -14.09 -13.21
CA ILE A 83 22.05 -13.10 -13.54
C ILE A 83 22.61 -12.16 -14.60
N LEU A 84 21.99 -12.17 -15.78
CA LEU A 84 22.33 -11.26 -16.87
C LEU A 84 21.66 -9.90 -16.70
N PHE A 85 20.45 -9.86 -16.14
CA PHE A 85 19.69 -8.64 -15.95
C PHE A 85 18.84 -8.67 -14.68
N SER A 86 18.86 -7.57 -13.93
CA SER A 86 17.95 -7.33 -12.82
C SER A 86 17.59 -5.86 -12.72
N ALA A 87 16.30 -5.56 -12.84
CA ALA A 87 15.75 -4.22 -12.67
C ALA A 87 14.35 -4.29 -12.11
N TYR A 88 13.95 -3.26 -11.35
CA TYR A 88 12.60 -3.13 -10.85
C TYR A 88 11.99 -1.79 -11.28
N LYS A 89 10.66 -1.73 -11.29
CA LYS A 89 9.90 -0.48 -11.42
C LYS A 89 8.68 -0.52 -10.49
N VAL A 90 8.27 0.65 -10.02
CA VAL A 90 6.96 0.87 -9.41
C VAL A 90 6.08 1.44 -10.51
N PRO A 91 5.08 0.70 -11.03
CA PRO A 91 4.28 1.17 -12.17
C PRO A 91 3.55 2.49 -11.90
N HIS A 92 3.08 2.68 -10.65
CA HIS A 92 2.43 3.89 -10.20
C HIS A 92 2.61 4.09 -8.68
N PRO A 93 2.95 5.30 -8.20
CA PRO A 93 3.29 5.53 -6.79
C PRO A 93 2.13 5.38 -5.80
N LEU A 94 0.88 5.46 -6.28
CA LEU A 94 -0.31 5.30 -5.42
C LEU A 94 -0.58 3.85 -5.01
N PHE A 95 0.06 2.88 -5.67
CA PHE A 95 -0.10 1.47 -5.34
C PHE A 95 1.22 0.93 -4.78
N ALA A 96 1.14 0.28 -3.63
CA ALA A 96 2.28 -0.39 -3.01
C ALA A 96 2.59 -1.70 -3.77
N THR A 97 2.98 -1.60 -5.04
CA THR A 97 3.32 -2.73 -5.87
C THR A 97 4.56 -2.41 -6.70
N PHE A 98 5.42 -3.41 -6.91
CA PHE A 98 6.53 -3.28 -7.84
C PHE A 98 6.68 -4.51 -8.70
N GLU A 99 7.22 -4.30 -9.90
CA GLU A 99 7.58 -5.35 -10.85
C GLU A 99 9.11 -5.48 -10.88
N LEU A 100 9.62 -6.68 -10.64
CA LEU A 100 11.04 -7.03 -10.75
C LEU A 100 11.23 -7.95 -11.97
N ARG A 101 12.01 -7.49 -12.93
CA ARG A 101 12.42 -8.30 -14.07
C ARG A 101 13.77 -8.92 -13.78
N VAL A 102 13.86 -10.24 -13.95
CA VAL A 102 15.09 -11.02 -13.79
C VAL A 102 15.33 -11.82 -15.06
N GLN A 103 16.56 -11.80 -15.56
CA GLN A 103 17.03 -12.64 -16.65
C GLN A 103 18.25 -13.42 -16.20
N THR A 104 18.25 -14.73 -16.44
CA THR A 104 19.37 -15.62 -16.13
C THR A 104 20.15 -15.97 -17.40
N ASP A 105 21.30 -16.62 -17.21
CA ASP A 105 22.14 -17.18 -18.29
C ASP A 105 21.62 -18.52 -18.85
N GLY A 106 20.44 -18.98 -18.42
CA GLY A 106 19.85 -20.27 -18.79
C GLY A 106 20.36 -21.46 -17.95
N SER A 107 21.37 -21.27 -17.09
CA SER A 107 21.83 -22.33 -16.17
C SER A 107 20.89 -22.52 -14.98
N LEU A 108 20.12 -21.47 -14.64
CA LEU A 108 19.14 -21.44 -13.58
C LEU A 108 17.81 -20.94 -14.13
N THR A 109 16.72 -21.49 -13.61
CA THR A 109 15.40 -20.91 -13.85
C THR A 109 15.32 -19.56 -13.13
N PRO A 110 14.70 -18.53 -13.72
CA PRO A 110 14.53 -17.24 -13.04
C PRO A 110 13.73 -17.29 -11.74
N LYS A 111 12.89 -18.32 -11.55
CA LYS A 111 12.06 -18.55 -10.37
C LYS A 111 12.81 -19.24 -9.25
#